data_AF-A0AAV7JR77-F1
#
_entry.id   AF-A0AAV7JR77-F1
#
_cell.length_a   1.000
_cell.length_b   1.000
_cell.length_c   1.000
_cell.angle_alpha   90.00
_cell.angle_beta   90.00
_cell.angle_gamma   90.00
#
_symmetry.space_group_name_H-M   'P 1'
#
loop_
_entity.id
_entity.type
_entity.pdbx_description
1 polymer ?
#
loop_
_entity_poly.entity_id
_entity_poly.type
_entity_poly.pdbx_seq_one_letter_code
_entity_poly.pdbx_strand_id
1 'polypeptide(L)'
;MAVDLRGKWKARIHTKDTEIVKRTSEHTHAPDEQAVSCCETKLDIKRKARESQDSAHHIVGESLQTASEGTAAKLPKLDSLKRTIQRQRASALAAPVQEHLLRLGKWTQ
;
A
#
# COMPACT_ATOMS: atom_id res chain seq x y z
N MET A 1 25.50 18.98 -20.22
CA MET A 1 24.64 19.38 -19.08
C MET A 1 23.83 18.16 -18.66
N ALA A 2 24.04 17.63 -17.45
CA ALA A 2 23.30 16.47 -16.96
C ALA A 2 21.91 16.91 -16.50
N VAL A 3 20.86 16.34 -17.11
CA VAL A 3 19.47 16.62 -16.75
C VAL A 3 19.12 15.83 -15.48
N ASP A 4 18.79 16.52 -14.39
CA ASP A 4 18.26 15.92 -13.17
C ASP A 4 16.86 15.35 -13.45
N LEU A 5 16.75 14.02 -13.55
CA LEU A 5 15.51 13.30 -13.88
C LEU A 5 14.76 12.79 -12.63
N ARG A 6 15.09 13.28 -11.42
CA ARG A 6 14.41 12.85 -10.19
C ARG A 6 12.91 13.21 -10.26
N GLY A 7 12.07 12.20 -10.50
CA GLY A 7 10.61 12.28 -10.40
C GLY A 7 9.82 12.31 -11.71
N LYS A 8 10.44 12.31 -12.89
CA LYS A 8 9.72 12.29 -14.19
C LYS A 8 10.11 11.08 -15.02
N TRP A 9 9.76 9.91 -14.51
CA TRP A 9 10.00 8.64 -15.18
C TRP A 9 8.71 8.16 -15.88
N LYS A 10 8.77 7.98 -17.22
CA LYS A 10 7.60 7.69 -18.08
C LYS A 10 7.49 6.21 -18.50
N ALA A 11 8.31 5.32 -17.93
CA ALA A 11 8.18 3.89 -18.19
C ALA A 11 6.79 3.37 -17.81
N ARG A 12 6.20 2.62 -18.73
CA ARG A 12 4.88 2.00 -18.59
C ARG A 12 4.93 0.60 -19.13
N ILE A 13 4.40 -0.32 -18.33
CA ILE A 13 4.19 -1.72 -18.69
C ILE A 13 2.69 -1.95 -18.68
N HIS A 14 2.17 -2.49 -19.78
CA HIS A 14 0.79 -2.94 -19.88
C HIS A 14 0.78 -4.45 -19.71
N THR A 15 -0.07 -4.94 -18.81
CA THR A 15 -0.26 -6.36 -18.56
C THR A 15 -1.69 -6.78 -18.88
N LYS A 16 -1.86 -8.01 -19.36
CA LYS A 16 -3.16 -8.68 -19.56
C LYS A 16 -2.98 -10.15 -19.19
N ASP A 17 -3.88 -10.68 -18.37
CA ASP A 17 -3.87 -12.10 -17.98
C ASP A 17 -2.49 -12.59 -17.50
N THR A 18 -1.82 -11.77 -16.68
CA THR A 18 -0.44 -11.97 -16.15
C THR A 18 0.70 -11.81 -17.16
N GLU A 19 0.40 -11.66 -18.44
CA GLU A 19 1.40 -11.46 -19.49
C GLU A 19 1.67 -9.97 -19.75
N ILE A 20 2.90 -9.65 -20.16
CA ILE A 20 3.26 -8.30 -20.58
C ILE A 20 2.90 -8.13 -22.06
N VAL A 21 1.85 -7.34 -22.33
CA VAL A 21 1.37 -7.09 -23.70
C VAL A 21 2.06 -5.91 -24.37
N LYS A 22 2.62 -4.97 -23.60
CA LYS A 22 3.34 -3.81 -24.15
C LYS A 22 4.28 -3.16 -23.14
N ARG A 23 5.45 -2.74 -23.61
CA ARG A 23 6.39 -1.87 -22.90
C ARG A 23 6.54 -0.57 -23.69
N THR A 24 6.31 0.59 -23.05
CA THR A 24 6.33 1.89 -23.75
C THR A 24 7.71 2.57 -23.70
N SER A 25 8.50 2.30 -22.66
CA SER A 25 9.92 2.72 -22.57
C SER A 25 10.65 1.87 -21.52
N GLU A 26 11.98 1.85 -21.59
CA GLU A 26 12.85 1.13 -20.66
C GLU A 26 13.23 1.96 -19.42
N HIS A 27 13.75 1.29 -18.39
CA HIS A 27 14.29 1.89 -17.17
C HIS A 27 15.74 2.40 -17.36
N THR A 28 16.05 3.66 -16.99
CA THR A 28 17.42 4.21 -16.99
C THR A 28 17.99 4.34 -15.58
N HIS A 29 17.31 3.78 -14.59
CA HIS A 29 17.82 3.66 -13.24
C HIS A 29 17.66 2.22 -12.77
N ALA A 30 18.60 1.79 -11.95
CA ALA A 30 18.46 0.54 -11.22
C ALA A 30 17.30 0.65 -10.21
N PRO A 31 16.63 -0.47 -9.89
CA PRO A 31 15.62 -0.49 -8.85
C PRO A 31 16.20 -0.06 -7.49
N ASP A 32 15.46 0.76 -6.74
CA ASP A 32 15.76 1.03 -5.32
C ASP A 32 15.07 -0.03 -4.48
N GLU A 33 15.83 -1.08 -4.12
CA GLU A 33 15.33 -2.22 -3.34
C GLU A 33 14.72 -1.80 -2.00
N GLN A 34 15.29 -0.79 -1.34
CA GLN A 34 14.79 -0.33 -0.06
C GLN A 34 13.48 0.46 -0.23
N ALA A 35 13.30 1.17 -1.34
CA ALA A 35 12.03 1.81 -1.66
C ALA A 35 10.92 0.79 -1.96
N VAL A 36 11.26 -0.32 -2.64
CA VAL A 36 10.35 -1.44 -2.86
C VAL A 36 9.96 -2.07 -1.52
N SER A 37 10.94 -2.43 -0.69
CA SER A 37 10.70 -3.03 0.63
C SER A 37 9.88 -2.10 1.55
N CYS A 38 10.15 -0.78 1.53
CA CYS A 38 9.33 0.18 2.26
C CYS A 38 7.86 0.17 1.79
N CYS A 39 7.62 0.01 0.48
CA CYS A 39 6.27 -0.12 -0.04
C CYS A 39 5.60 -1.39 0.44
N GLU A 40 6.30 -2.51 0.47
CA GLU A 40 5.80 -3.79 1.00
C GLU A 40 5.43 -3.67 2.48
N THR A 41 6.32 -3.11 3.32
CA THR A 41 6.02 -2.89 4.75
C THR A 41 4.79 -1.99 4.95
N LYS A 42 4.66 -0.91 4.16
CA LYS A 42 3.47 -0.05 4.22
C LYS A 42 2.20 -0.77 3.78
N LEU A 43 2.28 -1.68 2.80
CA LEU A 43 1.15 -2.50 2.36
C LEU A 43 0.75 -3.49 3.46
N ASP A 44 1.72 -4.13 4.12
CA ASP A 44 1.45 -5.02 5.25
C ASP A 44 0.76 -4.30 6.42
N ILE A 45 1.27 -3.12 6.81
CA ILE A 45 0.63 -2.28 7.85
C ILE A 45 -0.82 -1.95 7.46
N LYS A 46 -1.07 -1.59 6.20
CA LYS A 46 -2.43 -1.28 5.71
C LYS A 46 -3.34 -2.50 5.74
N ARG A 47 -2.81 -3.67 5.36
CA ARG A 47 -3.53 -4.95 5.37
C ARG A 47 -3.92 -5.32 6.80
N LYS A 48 -2.95 -5.38 7.72
CA LYS A 48 -3.18 -5.64 9.15
C LYS A 48 -4.16 -4.64 9.77
N ALA A 49 -4.06 -3.35 9.43
CA ALA A 49 -4.99 -2.34 9.91
C ALA A 49 -6.46 -2.61 9.51
N ARG A 50 -6.70 -3.27 8.38
CA ARG A 50 -8.06 -3.65 7.92
C ARG A 50 -8.52 -4.97 8.53
N GLU A 51 -7.60 -5.92 8.68
CA GLU A 51 -7.90 -7.30 9.08
C GLU A 51 -7.90 -7.50 10.60
N SER A 52 -7.25 -6.62 11.37
CA SER A 52 -7.11 -6.77 12.83
C SER A 52 -7.54 -5.56 13.65
N GLN A 53 -7.91 -5.82 14.90
CA GLN A 53 -8.24 -4.81 15.92
C GLN A 53 -7.05 -4.47 16.83
N ASP A 54 -5.85 -4.95 16.51
CA ASP A 54 -4.68 -4.75 17.36
C ASP A 54 -4.32 -3.27 17.54
N SER A 55 -3.56 -2.96 18.58
CA SER A 55 -3.08 -1.59 18.77
C SER A 55 -2.17 -1.16 17.62
N ALA A 56 -2.20 0.13 17.28
CA ALA A 56 -1.35 0.66 16.21
C ALA A 56 0.15 0.47 16.49
N HIS A 57 0.55 0.45 17.77
CA HIS A 57 1.92 0.14 18.17
C HIS A 57 2.29 -1.30 17.85
N HIS A 58 1.39 -2.24 18.13
CA HIS A 58 1.62 -3.66 17.85
C HIS A 58 1.77 -3.91 16.35
N ILE A 59 0.85 -3.40 15.53
CA ILE A 59 0.89 -3.56 14.07
C ILE A 59 2.21 -3.02 13.49
N VAL A 60 2.63 -1.82 13.91
CA VAL A 60 3.89 -1.25 13.43
C VAL A 60 5.09 -2.07 13.91
N GLY A 61 5.12 -2.44 15.18
CA GLY A 61 6.22 -3.23 15.75
C GLY A 61 6.39 -4.58 15.05
N GLU A 62 5.31 -5.31 14.86
CA GLU A 62 5.30 -6.60 14.15
C GLU A 62 5.73 -6.44 12.69
N SER A 63 5.24 -5.42 11.97
CA SER A 63 5.63 -5.18 10.57
C SER A 63 7.10 -4.76 10.41
N LEU A 64 7.71 -4.18 11.46
CA LEU A 64 9.12 -3.83 11.49
C LEU A 64 10.04 -5.02 11.76
N GLN A 65 9.55 -6.07 12.43
CA GLN A 65 10.37 -7.27 12.69
C GLN A 65 10.81 -7.98 11.41
N THR A 66 10.01 -7.86 10.34
CA THR A 66 10.33 -8.43 9.03
C THR A 66 11.03 -7.44 8.10
N ALA A 67 11.15 -6.18 8.49
CA ALA A 67 11.79 -5.14 7.67
C ALA A 67 13.29 -5.10 7.93
N SER A 68 14.10 -4.90 6.88
CA SER A 68 15.53 -4.67 7.03
C SER A 68 15.82 -3.29 7.67
N GLU A 69 16.98 -3.13 8.30
CA GLU A 69 17.38 -1.85 8.91
C GLU A 69 17.37 -0.68 7.91
N GLY A 70 17.86 -0.92 6.70
CA GLY A 70 17.84 0.09 5.63
C GLY A 70 16.42 0.48 5.20
N THR A 71 15.48 -0.46 5.28
CA THR A 71 14.05 -0.20 5.05
C THR A 71 13.45 0.59 6.21
N ALA A 72 13.76 0.21 7.45
CA ALA A 72 13.29 0.91 8.64
C ALA A 72 13.73 2.38 8.66
N ALA A 73 14.97 2.66 8.22
CA ALA A 73 15.49 4.02 8.09
C ALA A 73 14.75 4.88 7.04
N LYS A 74 14.22 4.27 5.98
CA LYS A 74 13.46 4.96 4.91
C LYS A 74 11.95 5.05 5.20
N LEU A 75 11.46 4.45 6.28
CA LEU A 75 10.03 4.49 6.60
C LEU A 75 9.58 5.88 7.11
N PRO A 76 8.29 6.23 6.91
CA PRO A 76 7.71 7.41 7.53
C PRO A 76 7.78 7.36 9.06
N LYS A 77 7.75 8.54 9.69
CA LYS A 77 7.66 8.67 11.15
C LYS A 77 6.51 7.84 11.73
N LEU A 78 6.70 7.29 12.93
CA LEU A 78 5.74 6.42 13.61
C LEU A 78 4.32 7.02 13.65
N ASP A 79 4.16 8.30 13.94
CA ASP A 79 2.84 8.94 13.99
C ASP A 79 2.14 8.98 12.64
N SER A 80 2.89 9.06 11.55
CA SER A 80 2.32 8.98 10.19
C SER A 80 1.82 7.56 9.89
N LEU A 81 2.54 6.54 10.37
CA LEU A 81 2.11 5.14 10.25
C LEU A 81 0.85 4.88 11.09
N LYS A 82 0.80 5.37 12.35
CA LYS A 82 -0.39 5.28 13.20
C LYS A 82 -1.61 5.97 12.57
N ARG A 83 -1.44 7.17 12.02
CA ARG A 83 -2.52 7.87 11.28
C ARG A 83 -2.97 7.09 10.06
N THR A 84 -2.07 6.38 9.39
CA THR A 84 -2.42 5.49 8.26
C THR A 84 -3.33 4.36 8.74
N ILE A 85 -3.00 3.71 9.87
CA ILE A 85 -3.82 2.65 10.47
C ILE A 85 -5.22 3.17 10.80
N GLN A 86 -5.31 4.32 11.49
CA GLN A 86 -6.58 4.95 11.85
C GLN A 86 -7.44 5.25 10.61
N ARG A 87 -6.84 5.80 9.55
CA ARG A 87 -7.55 6.08 8.29
C ARG A 87 -8.02 4.82 7.59
N GLN A 88 -7.23 3.74 7.59
CA GLN A 88 -7.66 2.47 6.99
C GLN A 88 -8.86 1.90 7.74
N ARG A 89 -8.85 1.91 9.08
CA ARG A 89 -9.98 1.47 9.91
C ARG A 89 -11.22 2.32 9.70
N ALA A 90 -11.07 3.65 9.70
CA ALA A 90 -12.17 4.55 9.43
C ALA A 90 -12.76 4.32 8.03
N SER A 91 -11.92 4.08 7.02
CA SER A 91 -12.38 3.81 5.65
C SER A 91 -13.12 2.47 5.54
N ALA A 92 -12.71 1.46 6.31
CA ALA A 92 -13.41 0.18 6.35
C ALA A 92 -14.81 0.31 7.00
N LEU A 93 -14.94 1.15 8.03
CA LEU A 93 -16.22 1.45 8.68
C LEU A 93 -17.12 2.36 7.84
N ALA A 94 -16.52 3.29 7.08
CA ALA A 94 -17.21 4.24 6.22
C ALA A 94 -17.50 3.72 4.79
N ALA A 95 -17.19 2.44 4.51
CA ALA A 95 -17.62 1.82 3.27
C ALA A 95 -19.14 1.94 3.18
N PRO A 96 -19.71 2.57 2.14
CA PRO A 96 -21.15 2.70 2.04
C PRO A 96 -21.74 1.30 2.10
N VAL A 97 -22.66 1.07 3.05
CA VAL A 97 -23.57 -0.08 2.97
C VAL A 97 -24.13 -0.01 1.57
N GLN A 98 -23.91 -1.04 0.76
CA GLN A 98 -24.40 -1.03 -0.61
C GLN A 98 -25.93 -0.93 -0.54
N GLU A 99 -26.46 0.28 -0.69
CA GLU A 99 -27.87 0.62 -0.53
C GLU A 99 -28.74 -0.21 -1.48
N HIS A 100 -28.17 -0.64 -2.61
CA HIS A 100 -28.81 -1.55 -3.55
C HIS A 100 -29.17 -2.94 -2.95
N LEU A 101 -28.45 -3.40 -1.91
CA LEU A 101 -28.78 -4.64 -1.19
C LEU A 101 -29.90 -4.43 -0.17
N LEU A 102 -30.02 -3.23 0.41
CA LEU A 102 -31.12 -2.87 1.32
C LEU A 102 -32.45 -2.65 0.56
N ARG A 103 -32.39 -2.23 -0.71
CA ARG A 103 -33.57 -1.97 -1.56
C ARG A 103 -34.24 -3.25 -2.10
N LEU A 104 -33.58 -4.40 -2.03
CA LEU A 104 -34.07 -5.64 -2.63
C LEU A 104 -34.91 -6.53 -1.71
N GLY A 105 -35.15 -6.16 -0.45
CA GLY A 105 -36.20 -6.76 0.38
C GLY A 105 -36.16 -8.30 0.46
N LYS A 106 -34.97 -8.92 0.42
CA LYS A 106 -34.85 -10.37 0.57
C LYS A 106 -34.50 -10.72 2.00
N TRP A 107 -35.49 -10.53 2.88
CA TRP A 107 -35.63 -11.40 4.04
C TRP A 107 -36.40 -12.62 3.56
N THR A 108 -35.72 -13.75 3.42
CA THR A 108 -36.38 -15.06 3.37
C THR A 108 -35.94 -15.85 4.58
N GLN A 109 -36.94 -16.47 5.20
CA GLN A 109 -37.01 -17.09 6.53
C GLN A 109 -35.82 -17.97 6.95
#